data_AF-A0AA96S4V0-F1
#
_entry.id   AF-A0AA96S4V0-F1
#
_cell.length_a   1.000
_cell.length_b   1.000
_cell.length_c   1.000
_cell.angle_alpha   90.00
_cell.angle_beta   90.00
_cell.angle_gamma   90.00
#
_symmetry.space_group_name_H-M   'P 1'
#
loop_
_entity.id
_entity.type
_entity.pdbx_description
1 polymer ?
#
loop_
_entity_poly.entity_id
_entity_poly.type
_entity_poly.pdbx_seq_one_letter_code
_entity_poly.pdbx_strand_id
1 'polypeptide(L)' 'MVFINQLHLNYTSCMEKAMRGAHGVGYALYSQKHDVRLKVEKKRQEEYVKSQRMLADFERKIHS' A
#
# COMPACT_ATOMS: atom_id res chain seq x y z
N MET A 1 8.51 0.32 32.63
CA MET A 1 7.56 1.15 31.88
C MET A 1 8.26 1.59 30.61
N VAL A 2 7.98 0.93 29.47
CA VAL A 2 8.65 1.24 28.20
C VAL A 2 7.89 2.40 27.54
N PHE A 3 8.51 3.57 27.47
CA PHE A 3 8.01 4.70 26.71
C PHE A 3 8.12 4.36 25.22
N ILE A 4 7.02 3.91 24.62
CA ILE A 4 6.93 3.82 23.16
C ILE A 4 6.89 5.26 22.65
N ASN A 5 7.96 5.71 21.98
CA ASN A 5 7.98 6.97 21.25
C ASN A 5 6.79 7.00 20.28
N GLN A 6 5.73 7.73 20.63
CA GLN A 6 4.67 8.06 19.69
C GLN A 6 5.24 9.12 18.76
N LEU A 7 5.84 8.68 17.65
CA LEU A 7 6.20 9.58 16.55
C LEU A 7 4.93 10.36 16.17
N HIS A 8 4.95 11.67 16.39
CA HIS A 8 3.85 12.54 16.00
C HIS A 8 3.88 12.68 14.48
N LEU A 9 3.23 11.73 13.80
CA LEU A 9 3.17 11.67 12.36
C LEU A 9 2.22 12.75 11.85
N ASN A 10 2.72 13.60 10.95
CA ASN A 10 1.87 14.53 10.21
C ASN A 10 1.21 13.76 9.05
N TYR A 11 -0.03 13.33 9.25
CA TYR A 11 -0.86 12.73 8.21
C TYR A 11 -2.30 13.24 8.32
N THR A 12 -3.03 13.22 7.21
CA THR A 12 -4.41 13.70 7.19
C THR A 12 -5.39 12.58 7.53
N SER A 13 -6.58 12.95 7.99
CA SER A 13 -7.68 12.00 8.20
C SER A 13 -8.08 11.29 6.90
N CYS A 14 -7.90 11.93 5.74
CA CYS A 14 -8.12 11.32 4.43
C CYS A 14 -7.12 10.20 4.13
N MET A 15 -5.84 10.37 4.47
CA MET A 15 -4.82 9.33 4.30
C MET A 15 -5.13 8.10 5.15
N GLU A 16 -5.58 8.32 6.39
CA GLU A 16 -6.02 7.26 7.30
C GLU A 16 -7.22 6.49 6.73
N LYS A 17 -8.24 7.20 6.24
CA LYS A 17 -9.42 6.60 5.61
C LYS A 17 -9.06 5.85 4.32
N ALA A 18 -8.23 6.43 3.47
CA ALA A 18 -7.81 5.83 2.21
C ALA A 18 -7.02 4.53 2.43
N MET A 19 -6.05 4.53 3.35
CA MET A 19 -5.30 3.31 3.66
C MET A 19 -6.19 2.23 4.26
N ARG A 20 -7.13 2.61 5.14
CA ARG A 20 -8.08 1.65 5.71
C ARG A 20 -8.97 1.03 4.65
N GLY A 21 -9.46 1.83 3.70
CA GLY A 21 -10.29 1.36 2.58
C GLY A 21 -9.53 0.45 1.62
N ALA A 22 -8.31 0.82 1.22
CA ALA A 22 -7.55 0.09 0.21
C ALA A 22 -6.82 -1.15 0.74
N HIS A 23 -6.29 -1.08 1.96
CA HIS A 23 -5.36 -2.07 2.51
C HIS A 23 -5.79 -2.64 3.87
N GLY A 24 -6.92 -2.19 4.44
CA GLY A 24 -7.43 -2.68 5.72
C GLY A 24 -6.63 -2.22 6.95
N VAL A 25 -5.67 -1.30 6.76
CA VAL A 25 -4.79 -0.79 7.82
C VAL A 25 -4.79 0.73 7.83
N GLY A 26 -4.66 1.32 9.02
CA GLY A 26 -4.49 2.77 9.16
C GLY A 26 -3.14 3.25 8.64
N TYR A 27 -3.07 4.52 8.24
CA TYR A 27 -1.82 5.14 7.77
C TYR A 27 -0.79 5.21 8.91
N ALA A 28 -1.22 5.60 10.12
CA ALA A 28 -0.32 5.63 11.28
C ALA A 28 0.31 4.26 11.58
N LEU A 29 -0.50 3.19 11.51
CA LEU A 29 -0.04 1.83 11.75
C LEU A 29 0.93 1.36 10.67
N TYR A 30 0.61 1.66 9.40
CA TYR A 30 1.47 1.43 8.25
C TYR A 30 2.81 2.16 8.39
N SER A 31 2.82 3.42 8.84
CA SER A 31 4.04 4.22 8.97
C SER A 31 4.93 3.77 10.14
N GLN A 32 4.34 3.32 11.25
CA GLN A 32 5.09 2.95 12.46
C GLN A 32 5.60 1.51 12.44
N LYS A 33 4.82 0.56 11.89
CA LYS A 33 5.17 -0.87 11.95
C LYS A 33 5.73 -1.34 10.61
N HIS A 34 7.03 -1.67 10.63
CA HIS A 34 7.73 -2.13 9.43
C HIS A 34 7.09 -3.36 8.78
N ASP A 35 6.67 -4.35 9.56
CA ASP A 35 6.03 -5.56 9.05
C ASP A 35 4.70 -5.27 8.36
N VAL A 36 3.95 -4.28 8.87
CA VAL A 36 2.70 -3.83 8.26
C VAL A 36 3.00 -3.15 6.92
N ARG A 37 4.02 -2.27 6.89
CA ARG A 37 4.48 -1.62 5.67
C ARG A 37 4.91 -2.63 4.60
N LEU A 38 5.73 -3.62 4.96
CA LEU A 38 6.18 -4.67 4.04
C LEU A 38 5.02 -5.45 3.43
N LYS A 39 3.99 -5.79 4.22
CA LYS A 39 2.80 -6.48 3.70
C LYS A 39 2.05 -5.65 2.67
N VAL A 40 1.89 -4.35 2.91
CA VAL A 40 1.24 -3.44 1.96
C VAL A 40 2.05 -3.31 0.69
N GLU A 41 3.36 -3.07 0.79
CA GLU A 41 4.21 -2.87 -0.40
C GLU A 41 4.37 -4.13 -1.24
N LYS A 42 4.41 -5.31 -0.60
CA LYS A 42 4.38 -6.59 -1.32
C LYS A 42 3.14 -6.71 -2.19
N LYS A 43 1.96 -6.43 -1.63
CA LYS A 43 0.69 -6.46 -2.37
C LYS A 43 0.68 -5.46 -3.52
N ARG A 44 1.18 -4.24 -3.30
CA ARG A 44 1.31 -3.22 -4.36
C ARG A 44 2.18 -3.69 -5.51
N GLN A 45 3.30 -4.36 -5.21
CA GLN A 45 4.16 -4.91 -6.24
C GLN A 45 3.49 -6.03 -7.04
N GLU A 46 2.76 -6.94 -6.36
CA GLU A 46 2.01 -8.01 -7.01
C GLU A 46 0.93 -7.44 -7.97
N GLU A 47 0.19 -6.42 -7.52
CA GLU A 47 -0.83 -5.73 -8.32
C GLU A 47 -0.21 -5.01 -9.53
N TYR A 48 0.92 -4.33 -9.35
CA TYR A 48 1.65 -3.68 -10.44
C TYR A 48 2.10 -4.69 -11.51
N VAL A 49 2.73 -5.80 -11.11
CA VAL A 49 3.18 -6.85 -12.03
C VAL A 49 1.99 -7.46 -12.78
N LYS A 50 0.87 -7.71 -12.08
CA LYS A 50 -0.35 -8.20 -12.72
C LYS A 50 -0.89 -7.22 -13.74
N SER A 51 -0.92 -5.93 -13.42
CA SER A 51 -1.34 -4.87 -14.34
C SER A 51 -0.48 -4.80 -15.60
N GLN A 52 0.84 -4.87 -15.44
CA GLN A 52 1.78 -4.85 -16.58
C GLN A 52 1.56 -6.04 -17.52
N ARG A 53 1.33 -7.24 -16.97
CA ARG A 53 1.01 -8.43 -17.78
C ARG A 53 -0.29 -8.26 -18.56
N MET A 54 -1.34 -7.74 -17.92
CA MET A 54 -2.62 -7.50 -18.59
C MET A 54 -2.49 -6.47 -19.72
N LEU A 55 -1.71 -5.40 -19.52
CA LEU A 55 -1.43 -4.40 -20.56
C LEU A 55 -0.68 -5.04 -21.75
N ALA A 56 0.37 -5.81 -21.49
CA ALA A 56 1.13 -6.49 -22.54
C ALA A 56 0.25 -7.47 -23.34
N ASP A 57 -0.62 -8.22 -22.67
CA ASP A 57 -1.55 -9.14 -23.34
C ASP A 57 -2.61 -8.40 -24.16
N PHE A 58 -3.06 -7.23 -23.70
CA PHE A 58 -3.98 -6.37 -24.43
C PHE A 58 -3.33 -5.76 -25.68
N GLU A 59 -2.11 -5.23 -25.56
CA GLU A 59 -1.33 -4.70 -26.69
C GLU A 59 -1.09 -5.76 -27.77
N ARG A 60 -0.75 -7.00 -27.39
CA ARG A 60 -0.58 -8.10 -28.35
C ARG A 60 -1.87 -8.40 -29.13
N LYS A 61 -3.04 -8.28 -28.51
CA LYS A 61 -4.33 -8.53 -29.17
C LYS A 61 -4.73 -7.42 -30.14
N ILE A 62 -4.32 -6.17 -29.88
CA ILE A 62 -4.60 -5.03 -30.76
C ILE A 62 -3.68 -5.03 -31.98
N HIS A 63 -2.42 -5.43 -31.81
CA HIS A 63 -1.41 -5.41 -32.87
C HIS A 63 -1.30 -6.73 -33.65
N SER A 64 -2.23 -7.68 -33.44
CA SER A 64 -2.35 -8.94 -34.21
C SER A 64 -3.52 -8.88 -35.17
#